data_AF-R0MCY7-F1
#
_entry.id   AF-R0MCY7-F1
#
_cell.length_a   1.000
_cell.length_b   1.000
_cell.length_c   1.000
_cell.angle_alpha   90.00
_cell.angle_beta   90.00
_cell.angle_gamma   90.00
#
_symmetry.space_group_name_H-M   'P 1'
#
loop_
_entity.id
_entity.type
_entity.pdbx_description
1 polymer ?
#
loop_
_entity_poly.entity_id
_entity_poly.type
_entity_poly.pdbx_seq_one_letter_code
_entity_poly.pdbx_strand_id
1 'polypeptide(L)'
;MIAIQDCLTRYKRMKGFEVFYLPGTDHEGVATQLTKEGNEVDLEGLLKAAWDWKNKFVGRIFEQFKRFGANADFSKGKFTLDQGMSEAMVEDL
;
A
#
# COMPACT_ATOMS: atom_id res chain seq x y z
N MET A 1 9.14 -6.10 0.51
CA MET A 1 9.92 -7.02 1.37
C MET A 1 9.90 -6.50 2.81
N ILE A 2 8.93 -6.92 3.62
CA ILE A 2 8.64 -6.31 4.94
C ILE A 2 9.72 -6.58 6.02
N ALA A 3 10.34 -7.77 6.00
CA ALA A 3 11.26 -8.21 7.06
C ALA A 3 12.57 -7.42 7.09
N ILE A 4 13.17 -7.16 5.92
CA ILE A 4 14.44 -6.40 5.84
C ILE A 4 14.22 -4.96 6.30
N GLN A 5 13.13 -4.33 5.85
CA GLN A 5 12.76 -2.98 6.26
C GLN A 5 12.52 -2.91 7.77
N ASP A 6 11.82 -3.90 8.35
CA ASP A 6 11.60 -3.98 9.80
C ASP A 6 12.90 -4.11 10.59
N CYS A 7 13.83 -4.98 10.16
CA CYS A 7 15.14 -5.11 10.80
C CYS A 7 15.92 -3.78 10.79
N LEU A 8 15.92 -3.07 9.66
CA LEU A 8 16.62 -1.79 9.52
C LEU A 8 16.02 -0.70 10.41
N THR A 9 14.68 -0.61 10.48
CA THR A 9 14.01 0.41 11.29
C THR A 9 14.26 0.16 12.78
N ARG A 10 14.22 -1.10 13.24
CA ARG A 10 14.58 -1.47 14.61
C ARG A 10 16.02 -1.11 14.93
N TYR A 11 16.95 -1.50 14.06
CA TYR A 11 18.38 -1.20 14.23
C TYR A 11 18.63 0.31 14.36
N LYS A 12 18.02 1.13 13.50
CA LYS A 12 18.16 2.60 13.54
C LYS A 12 17.53 3.20 14.80
N ARG A 13 16.35 2.74 15.22
CA ARG A 13 15.75 3.16 16.51
C ARG A 13 16.64 2.83 17.70
N MET A 14 17.24 1.63 17.73
CA MET A 14 18.21 1.24 18.77
C MET A 14 19.49 2.10 18.77
N LYS A 15 19.83 2.72 17.63
CA LYS A 15 20.94 3.66 17.51
C LYS A 15 20.55 5.12 17.85
N GLY A 16 19.35 5.34 18.37
CA GLY A 16 18.87 6.66 18.81
C GLY A 16 18.32 7.53 17.67
N PHE A 17 18.06 6.97 16.48
CA PHE A 17 17.44 7.72 15.41
C PHE A 17 15.91 7.72 15.55
N GLU A 18 15.29 8.86 15.25
CA GLU A 18 13.86 8.92 14.98
C GLU A 18 13.59 8.27 13.62
N VAL A 19 12.78 7.23 13.61
CA VAL A 19 12.48 6.46 12.39
C VAL A 19 10.98 6.38 12.20
N PHE A 20 10.52 7.02 11.12
CA PHE A 20 9.18 6.87 10.61
C PHE A 20 9.14 5.77 9.54
N TYR A 21 8.28 4.78 9.74
CA TYR A 21 8.10 3.68 8.81
C TYR A 21 6.63 3.63 8.36
N LEU A 22 6.38 4.17 7.17
CA LEU A 22 5.05 4.30 6.59
C LEU A 22 4.74 3.12 5.67
N PRO A 23 3.72 2.29 5.98
CA PRO A 23 3.29 1.24 5.07
C PRO A 23 2.44 1.81 3.92
N GLY A 24 2.59 1.23 2.72
CA GLY A 24 1.83 1.62 1.53
C GLY A 24 1.35 0.39 0.76
N THR A 25 0.26 0.55 0.01
CA THR A 25 -0.30 -0.46 -0.89
C THR A 25 -0.56 0.15 -2.26
N ASP A 26 -0.44 -0.68 -3.29
CA ASP A 26 -0.50 -0.25 -4.68
C ASP A 26 -1.74 -0.83 -5.38
N HIS A 27 -2.36 0.00 -6.22
CA HIS A 27 -3.48 -0.32 -7.09
C HIS A 27 -3.13 -1.23 -8.29
N GLU A 28 -1.85 -1.31 -8.72
CA GLU A 28 -1.45 -2.04 -9.93
C GLU A 28 -1.85 -3.53 -9.94
N GLY A 29 -1.96 -4.15 -8.76
CA GLY A 29 -2.38 -5.55 -8.62
C GLY A 29 -3.78 -5.83 -9.18
N VAL A 30 -4.63 -4.79 -9.28
CA VAL A 30 -6.04 -4.91 -9.69
C VAL A 30 -6.21 -4.75 -11.18
N ALA A 31 -5.60 -3.73 -11.76
CA ALA A 31 -5.62 -3.49 -13.21
C ALA A 31 -5.05 -4.68 -13.98
N THR A 32 -3.97 -5.28 -13.48
CA THR A 32 -3.33 -6.46 -14.08
C THR A 32 -4.21 -7.70 -14.01
N GLN A 33 -5.06 -7.82 -12.98
CA GLN A 33 -5.92 -8.99 -12.78
C GLN A 33 -7.17 -8.91 -13.66
N LEU A 34 -7.80 -7.73 -13.77
CA LEU A 34 -8.98 -7.50 -14.61
C LEU A 34 -8.68 -7.66 -16.11
N THR A 35 -7.52 -7.16 -16.55
CA THR A 35 -7.06 -7.30 -17.94
C THR A 35 -6.71 -8.75 -18.29
N LYS A 36 -6.13 -9.52 -17.35
CA LYS A 36 -5.90 -10.96 -17.51
C LYS A 36 -7.19 -11.77 -17.65
N GLU A 37 -8.27 -11.32 -17.01
CA GLU A 37 -9.60 -11.97 -17.11
C GLU A 37 -10.34 -11.61 -18.40
N GLY A 38 -9.74 -10.81 -19.30
CA GLY A 38 -10.29 -10.50 -20.62
C GLY A 38 -11.46 -9.51 -20.60
N ASN A 39 -11.67 -8.80 -19.49
CA ASN A 39 -12.69 -7.78 -19.38
C ASN A 39 -12.18 -6.45 -19.96
N GLU A 40 -12.82 -5.94 -21.01
CA GLU A 40 -12.69 -4.53 -21.37
C GLU A 40 -13.45 -3.71 -20.33
N VAL A 41 -12.70 -3.03 -19.47
CA VAL A 41 -13.23 -2.09 -18.48
C VAL A 41 -12.81 -0.68 -18.83
N ASP A 42 -13.76 0.23 -18.78
CA ASP A 42 -13.49 1.66 -18.83
C ASP A 42 -12.78 2.14 -17.54
N LEU A 43 -12.41 3.42 -17.51
CA LEU A 43 -11.71 4.01 -16.37
C LEU A 43 -12.53 3.91 -15.07
N GLU A 44 -13.84 4.13 -15.15
CA GLU A 44 -14.73 4.04 -13.98
C GLU A 44 -14.77 2.62 -13.42
N GLY A 45 -14.88 1.61 -14.29
CA GLY A 45 -14.83 0.21 -13.92
C GLY A 45 -13.50 -0.17 -13.27
N LEU A 46 -12.38 0.32 -13.81
CA LEU A 46 -11.05 0.08 -13.26
C LEU A 46 -10.87 0.72 -11.88
N LEU A 47 -11.33 1.96 -11.70
CA LEU A 47 -11.30 2.65 -10.40
C LEU A 47 -12.16 1.92 -9.38
N LYS A 48 -13.39 1.53 -9.75
CA LYS A 48 -14.29 0.79 -8.86
C LYS A 48 -13.64 -0.51 -8.39
N ALA A 49 -13.07 -1.27 -9.32
CA ALA A 49 -12.42 -2.53 -8.97
C ALA A 49 -11.19 -2.31 -8.07
N ALA A 50 -10.40 -1.26 -8.30
CA ALA A 50 -9.26 -0.91 -7.45
C ALA A 50 -9.69 -0.65 -6.00
N TRP A 51 -10.79 0.10 -5.81
CA TRP A 51 -11.37 0.35 -4.50
C TRP A 51 -11.98 -0.90 -3.86
N ASP A 52 -12.70 -1.72 -4.62
CA ASP A 52 -13.27 -2.99 -4.13
C ASP A 52 -12.16 -3.93 -3.64
N TRP A 53 -11.06 -4.04 -4.40
CA TRP A 53 -9.90 -4.82 -3.99
C TRP A 53 -9.23 -4.24 -2.74
N LYS A 54 -9.03 -2.91 -2.68
CA LYS A 54 -8.46 -2.23 -1.52
C LYS A 54 -9.21 -2.62 -0.25
N ASN A 55 -10.53 -2.44 -0.28
CA ASN A 55 -11.42 -2.74 0.85
C ASN A 55 -11.39 -4.23 1.23
N LYS A 56 -11.23 -5.11 0.25
CA LYS A 56 -11.22 -6.56 0.45
C LYS A 56 -9.89 -7.11 0.98
N PHE A 57 -8.76 -6.56 0.57
CA PHE A 57 -7.44 -7.18 0.78
C PHE A 57 -6.49 -6.38 1.66
N VAL A 58 -6.49 -5.05 1.63
CA VAL A 58 -5.49 -4.23 2.36
C VAL A 58 -5.53 -4.49 3.85
N GLY A 59 -6.73 -4.57 4.45
CA GLY A 59 -6.87 -4.93 5.87
C GLY A 59 -6.23 -6.27 6.19
N ARG A 60 -6.45 -7.29 5.35
CA ARG A 60 -5.85 -8.62 5.54
C ARG A 60 -4.34 -8.61 5.38
N ILE A 61 -3.81 -7.87 4.42
CA ILE A 61 -2.36 -7.70 4.21
C ILE A 61 -1.72 -7.06 5.43
N PHE A 62 -2.34 -6.00 5.98
CA PHE A 62 -1.84 -5.35 7.19
C PHE A 62 -1.89 -6.26 8.41
N GLU A 63 -2.97 -7.04 8.59
CA GLU A 63 -3.04 -8.02 9.67
C GLU A 63 -1.96 -9.12 9.53
N GLN A 64 -1.65 -9.56 8.31
CA GLN A 64 -0.53 -10.49 8.08
C GLN A 64 0.80 -9.87 8.53
N PHE A 65 1.08 -8.61 8.14
CA PHE A 65 2.31 -7.92 8.53
C PHE A 65 2.41 -7.70 10.04
N LYS A 66 1.31 -7.33 10.70
CA LYS A 66 1.25 -7.22 12.17
C LYS A 66 1.53 -8.56 12.82
N ARG A 67 0.96 -9.67 12.31
CA ARG A 67 1.21 -11.02 12.83
C ARG A 67 2.66 -11.47 12.66
N PHE A 68 3.36 -10.99 11.62
CA PHE A 68 4.81 -11.19 11.45
C PHE A 68 5.67 -10.25 12.32
N GLY A 69 5.06 -9.35 13.10
CA GLY A 69 5.77 -8.46 14.02
C GLY A 69 6.34 -7.20 13.37
N ALA A 70 5.85 -6.81 12.18
CA ALA A 70 6.30 -5.59 11.54
C ALA A 70 5.94 -4.34 12.38
N ASN A 71 6.88 -3.40 12.50
CA ASN A 71 6.79 -2.20 13.35
C ASN A 71 6.34 -0.91 12.64
N ALA A 72 5.77 -1.04 11.44
CA ALA A 72 5.29 0.07 10.64
C ALA A 72 4.09 0.77 11.31
N ASP A 73 3.88 2.05 11.01
CA ASP A 73 2.71 2.80 11.47
C ASP A 73 1.49 2.50 10.58
N PHE A 74 0.83 1.37 10.83
CA PHE A 74 -0.34 0.93 10.06
C PHE A 74 -1.54 1.87 10.19
N SER A 75 -1.58 2.73 11.20
CA SER A 75 -2.66 3.72 11.35
C SER A 75 -2.60 4.80 10.27
N LYS A 76 -1.42 5.01 9.68
CA LYS A 76 -1.17 5.99 8.62
C LYS A 76 -0.99 5.37 7.24
N GLY A 77 -1.35 4.09 7.07
CA GLY A 77 -1.15 3.36 5.82
C GLY A 77 -1.71 4.10 4.60
N LYS A 78 -0.96 4.10 3.50
CA LYS A 78 -1.32 4.79 2.26
C LYS A 78 -1.73 3.83 1.14
N PHE A 79 -2.59 4.31 0.26
CA PHE A 79 -2.93 3.68 -1.00
C PHE A 79 -2.66 4.67 -2.14
N THR A 80 -2.13 4.18 -3.25
CA THR A 80 -1.71 5.01 -4.39
C THR A 80 -2.81 5.89 -4.97
N LEU A 81 -4.08 5.47 -4.87
CA LEU A 81 -5.24 6.25 -5.34
C LEU A 81 -5.91 7.09 -4.23
N ASP A 82 -5.33 7.15 -3.03
CA ASP A 82 -5.81 8.10 -2.02
C ASP A 82 -5.62 9.54 -2.53
N GLN A 83 -6.58 10.42 -2.25
CA GLN A 83 -6.61 11.79 -2.78
C GLN A 83 -5.26 12.51 -2.73
N GLY A 84 -4.62 12.56 -1.56
CA GLY A 84 -3.33 13.25 -1.40
C GLY A 84 -2.13 12.56 -2.08
N MET A 85 -2.24 11.29 -2.47
CA MET A 85 -1.22 10.61 -3.30
C MET A 85 -1.44 10.93 -4.78
N SER A 86 -2.69 10.94 -5.23
CA SER A 86 -3.05 11.34 -6.59
C SER A 86 -2.68 12.79 -6.89
N GLU A 87 -2.95 13.71 -5.94
CA GLU A 87 -2.58 15.13 -6.06
C GLU A 87 -1.06 15.30 -6.22
N ALA A 88 -0.28 14.66 -5.34
CA ALA A 88 1.19 14.70 -5.41
C ALA A 88 1.73 14.18 -6.75
N MET A 89 1.10 13.16 -7.32
CA MET A 89 1.50 12.63 -8.63
C MET A 89 1.22 13.60 -9.79
N VAL A 90 0.14 14.39 -9.71
CA VAL A 90 -0.18 15.40 -10.72
C VAL A 90 0.70 16.63 -10.59
N GLU A 91 1.12 17.01 -9.37
CA GLU A 91 2.04 18.13 -9.15
C GLU A 91 3.44 17.90 -9.75
N ASP A 92 3.89 16.65 -9.82
CA ASP A 92 5.22 16.26 -10.33
C ASP A 92 5.25 16.03 -11.88
N LEU A 93 4.16 16.32 -12.61
CA LEU A 93 4.04 16.20 -14.08
C LEU A 93 4.10 17.55 -14.80
#